data_AF-A0A7C4MNW8-F1
#
_entry.id   AF-A0A7C4MNW8-F1
#
_cell.length_a   1.000
_cell.length_b   1.000
_cell.length_c   1.000
_cell.angle_alpha   90.00
_cell.angle_beta   90.00
_cell.angle_gamma   90.00
#
_symmetry.space_group_name_H-M   'P 1'
#
loop_
_entity.id
_entity.type
_entity.pdbx_description
1 polymer ?
#
loop_
_entity_poly.entity_id
_entity_poly.type
_entity_poly.pdbx_seq_one_letter_code
_entity_poly.pdbx_strand_id
1 'polypeptide(L)' 'MGKRGLKKRAEGLRLQILNHENKIRNEQARQSPDEGKLHHWEAEIIAFKNSLARVLRRLGK' A
#
# COMPACT_ATOMS: atom_id res chain seq x y z
N MET A 1 -17.56 -14.79 2.34
CA MET A 1 -17.24 -13.40 1.93
C MET A 1 -17.53 -13.23 0.45
N GLY A 2 -18.52 -12.41 0.07
CA GLY A 2 -18.86 -12.18 -1.34
C GLY A 2 -17.95 -11.16 -2.04
N LYS A 3 -18.14 -10.96 -3.35
CA LYS A 3 -17.39 -10.00 -4.20
C LYS A 3 -17.33 -8.57 -3.60
N ARG A 4 -18.37 -8.16 -2.88
CA ARG A 4 -18.43 -6.84 -2.19
C ARG A 4 -17.38 -6.70 -1.08
N GLY A 5 -17.11 -7.76 -0.32
CA GLY A 5 -16.10 -7.74 0.74
C GLY A 5 -14.68 -7.68 0.17
N LEU A 6 -14.42 -8.39 -0.93
CA LEU A 6 -13.14 -8.32 -1.65
C LEU A 6 -12.89 -6.94 -2.23
N LYS A 7 -13.90 -6.28 -2.82
CA LYS A 7 -13.78 -4.90 -3.32
C LYS A 7 -13.41 -3.92 -2.20
N LYS A 8 -14.12 -3.94 -1.07
CA LYS A 8 -13.79 -3.09 0.09
C LYS A 8 -12.37 -3.34 0.61
N ARG A 9 -11.94 -4.61 0.65
CA ARG A 9 -10.57 -4.95 1.06
C ARG A 9 -9.53 -4.41 0.07
N ALA A 10 -9.80 -4.50 -1.24
CA ALA A 10 -8.93 -3.93 -2.26
C ALA A 10 -8.84 -2.40 -2.16
N GLU A 11 -9.96 -1.71 -1.90
CA GLU A 11 -9.98 -0.27 -1.67
C GLU A 11 -9.19 0.13 -0.43
N GLY A 12 -9.37 -0.58 0.69
CA GLY A 12 -8.58 -0.35 1.91
C GLY A 12 -7.08 -0.51 1.69
N LEU A 13 -6.67 -1.56 0.97
CA LEU A 13 -5.26 -1.77 0.61
C LEU A 13 -4.72 -0.66 -0.29
N ARG A 14 -5.51 -0.17 -1.25
CA ARG A 14 -5.13 0.96 -2.11
C ARG A 14 -4.94 2.25 -1.31
N LEU A 15 -5.84 2.54 -0.36
CA LEU A 15 -5.71 3.71 0.51
C LEU A 15 -4.46 3.62 1.40
N GLN A 16 -4.15 2.43 1.93
CA GLN A 16 -2.94 2.22 2.71
C GLN A 16 -1.67 2.41 1.89
N ILE A 17 -1.64 1.90 0.65
CA ILE A 17 -0.52 2.11 -0.28
C ILE A 17 -0.35 3.60 -0.55
N LEU A 18 -1.42 4.30 -0.92
CA LEU A 18 -1.36 5.74 -1.22
C LEU A 18 -0.88 6.55 -0.01
N ASN A 19 -1.31 6.19 1.20
CA ASN A 19 -0.86 6.85 2.42
C ASN A 19 0.65 6.67 2.64
N HIS A 20 1.18 5.46 2.45
CA HIS A 20 2.62 5.21 2.57
C HIS A 20 3.43 5.88 1.46
N GLU A 21 2.93 5.89 0.22
CA GLU A 21 3.57 6.60 -0.90
C GLU A 21 3.64 8.11 -0.62
N ASN A 22 2.59 8.69 -0.03
CA ASN A 22 2.60 10.09 0.41
C ASN A 22 3.58 10.35 1.56
N LYS A 23 3.66 9.44 2.54
CA LYS A 23 4.65 9.54 3.64
C LYS A 23 6.08 9.52 3.12
N ILE A 24 6.37 8.59 2.21
CA ILE A 24 7.68 8.49 1.54
C ILE A 24 8.00 9.79 0.82
N ARG A 25 7.06 10.29 -0.02
CA ARG A 25 7.27 11.53 -0.76
C ARG A 25 7.53 12.74 0.15
N ASN A 26 6.81 12.84 1.26
CA ASN A 26 7.00 13.91 2.24
C ASN A 26 8.34 13.79 2.96
N GLU A 27 8.75 12.58 3.32
CA GLU A 27 10.01 12.34 4.01
C GLU A 27 11.22 12.56 3.09
N GLN A 28 11.12 12.16 1.82
CA GLN A 28 12.14 12.43 0.79
C GLN A 28 12.31 13.93 0.50
N ALA A 29 11.28 14.73 0.70
CA ALA A 29 11.34 16.19 0.54
C ALA A 29 12.00 16.92 1.72
N ARG A 30 12.33 16.20 2.81
CA ARG A 30 13.02 16.79 3.96
C ARG A 30 14.51 16.97 3.66
N GLN A 31 15.12 17.94 4.35
CA GLN A 31 16.57 18.21 4.21
C GLN A 31 17.45 17.02 4.67
N SER A 32 16.95 16.22 5.62
CA SER A 32 17.61 14.99 6.07
C SER A 32 16.54 13.89 6.18
N PRO A 33 16.29 13.14 5.09
CA PRO A 33 15.34 12.04 5.10
C PRO A 33 15.77 10.91 6.04
N ASP A 34 14.80 10.29 6.71
CA ASP A 34 15.02 9.10 7.51
C ASP A 34 14.93 7.84 6.62
N GLU A 35 16.07 7.36 6.14
CA GLU A 35 16.15 6.20 5.25
C GLU A 35 15.59 4.91 5.88
N GLY A 36 15.64 4.79 7.21
CA GLY A 36 15.06 3.65 7.92
C GLY A 36 13.54 3.63 7.83
N LYS A 37 12.90 4.79 8.00
CA LYS A 37 11.45 4.93 7.81
C LYS A 37 11.04 4.73 6.35
N LEU A 38 11.83 5.25 5.41
CA LEU A 38 11.58 5.08 3.97
C LEU A 38 11.56 3.60 3.60
N HIS A 39 12.63 2.85 3.95
CA HIS A 39 12.69 1.41 3.68
C HIS A 39 11.57 0.63 4.36
N HIS A 40 11.19 1.01 5.58
CA HIS A 40 10.08 0.37 6.28
C HIS A 40 8.77 0.54 5.51
N TRP A 41 8.43 1.77 5.13
CA TRP A 41 7.21 2.07 4.38
C TRP A 41 7.22 1.44 2.98
N GLU A 42 8.38 1.36 2.32
CA GLU A 42 8.52 0.66 1.04
C GLU A 42 8.23 -0.84 1.17
N ALA A 43 8.77 -1.50 2.21
CA ALA A 43 8.48 -2.90 2.49
C ALA A 43 6.98 -3.14 2.76
N GLU A 44 6.34 -2.25 3.52
CA GLU A 44 4.89 -2.30 3.76
C GLU A 44 4.09 -2.13 2.46
N ILE A 45 4.47 -1.18 1.60
CA ILE A 45 3.84 -0.99 0.28
C ILE A 45 3.93 -2.27 -0.56
N ILE A 46 5.09 -2.93 -0.59
CA ILE A 46 5.28 -4.18 -1.34
C ILE A 46 4.34 -5.27 -0.79
N ALA A 47 4.25 -5.41 0.54
CA ALA A 47 3.35 -6.36 1.18
C ALA A 47 1.87 -6.09 0.88
N PHE A 48 1.46 -4.81 0.88
CA PHE A 48 0.10 -4.40 0.53
C PHE A 48 -0.20 -4.60 -0.96
N LYS A 49 0.74 -4.29 -1.87
CA LYS A 49 0.62 -4.54 -3.31
C LYS A 49 0.45 -6.04 -3.59
N ASN A 50 1.23 -6.89 -2.92
CA ASN A 50 1.10 -8.35 -3.02
C ASN A 50 -0.26 -8.86 -2.49
N SER A 51 -0.75 -8.28 -1.40
CA SER A 51 -2.08 -8.60 -0.86
C SER A 51 -3.20 -8.14 -1.81
N LEU A 52 -3.06 -6.96 -2.40
CA LEU A 52 -4.00 -6.40 -3.37
C LEU A 52 -4.07 -7.27 -4.62
N ALA A 53 -2.92 -7.69 -5.16
CA ALA A 53 -2.85 -8.59 -6.31
C ALA A 53 -3.59 -9.91 -6.05
N ARG A 54 -3.45 -10.50 -4.85
CA ARG A 54 -4.20 -11.71 -4.46
C ARG A 54 -5.71 -11.47 -4.39
N VAL A 55 -6.13 -10.31 -3.87
CA VAL A 55 -7.56 -9.94 -3.80
C VAL A 55 -8.13 -9.70 -5.20
N LEU A 56 -7.38 -9.05 -6.08
CA LEU A 56 -7.78 -8.79 -7.47
C LEU A 56 -7.93 -10.09 -8.27
N ARG A 57 -6.97 -11.03 -8.17
CA ARG A 57 -7.10 -12.36 -8.78
C ARG A 57 -8.39 -13.07 -8.37
N ARG A 58 -8.76 -12.99 -7.08
CA ARG A 58 -10.02 -13.58 -6.56
C ARG A 58 -11.28 -12.85 -7.04
N LEU A 59 -11.15 -11.59 -7.47
CA LEU A 59 -12.22 -10.82 -8.11
C LEU A 59 -12.33 -11.10 -9.61
N GLY A 60 -11.39 -11.85 -10.21
CA GLY A 60 -11.28 -12.02 -11.66
C GLY A 60 -10.73 -10.78 -12.36
N LYS A 61 -9.89 -10.00 -11.68
CA LYS A 61 -9.19 -8.81 -12.19
C LYS A 61 -7.68 -9.00 -12.16
#